data_AF-A0A7T5E3X6-F1
#
_entry.id   AF-A0A7T5E3X6-F1
#
_cell.length_a   1.000
_cell.length_b   1.000
_cell.length_c   1.000
_cell.angle_alpha   90.00
_cell.angle_beta   90.00
_cell.angle_gamma   90.00
#
_symmetry.space_group_name_H-M   'P 1'
#
loop_
_entity.id
_entity.type
_entity.pdbx_description
1 polymer ?
#
loop_
_entity_poly.entity_id
_entity_poly.type
_entity_poly.pdbx_seq_one_letter_code
_entity_poly.pdbx_strand_id
1 'polypeptide(L)' 'MQFPVWPYLNQPIFNRNHQAIYNPWRFWRTYQVRFLERCWLREYRPEEHYKS' A
#
# COMPACT_ATOMS: atom_id res chain seq x y z
N MET A 1 -5.03 -1.62 15.44
CA MET A 1 -4.44 -1.92 14.11
C MET A 1 -3.86 -3.32 14.14
N GLN A 2 -4.27 -4.20 13.22
CA GLN A 2 -3.83 -5.60 13.17
C GLN A 2 -2.80 -5.80 12.06
N PHE A 3 -1.72 -6.54 12.32
CA PHE A 3 -0.68 -6.82 11.34
C PHE A 3 -1.26 -7.50 10.08
N PRO A 4 -0.89 -7.09 8.85
CA PRO A 4 -1.51 -7.54 7.63
C PRO A 4 -0.76 -8.79 7.18
N VAL A 5 -1.02 -9.91 7.86
CA VAL A 5 -0.36 -11.19 7.62
C VAL A 5 -0.50 -11.60 6.15
N TRP A 6 -1.70 -11.46 5.59
CA TRP A 6 -1.97 -11.85 4.22
C TRP A 6 -1.18 -11.01 3.19
N PRO A 7 -1.19 -9.66 3.24
CA PRO A 7 -0.31 -8.84 2.40
C PRO A 7 1.19 -9.09 2.58
N TYR A 8 1.62 -9.46 3.79
CA TYR A 8 3.01 -9.79 4.07
C TYR A 8 3.44 -11.08 3.38
N LEU A 9 2.62 -12.13 3.45
CA LEU A 9 2.92 -13.43 2.83
C LEU A 9 2.79 -13.40 1.30
N ASN A 10 1.94 -12.52 0.76
CA ASN A 10 1.76 -12.35 -0.69
C ASN A 10 2.72 -11.33 -1.33
N GLN A 11 3.84 -11.02 -0.67
CA GLN A 11 4.87 -10.21 -1.30
C GLN A 11 5.40 -10.88 -2.58
N PRO A 12 5.64 -10.12 -3.65
CA PRO A 12 6.21 -10.66 -4.89
C PRO A 12 7.72 -10.92 -4.71
N ILE A 13 8.03 -12.04 -4.05
CA ILE A 13 9.40 -12.45 -3.67
C ILE A 13 10.33 -12.77 -4.85
N PHE A 14 9.79 -12.98 -6.06
CA PHE A 14 10.56 -13.30 -7.26
C PHE A 14 10.58 -12.18 -8.32
N ASN A 15 10.05 -11.00 -7.99
CA ASN A 15 10.01 -9.89 -8.94
C ASN A 15 11.28 -9.04 -8.83
N ARG A 16 12.10 -8.99 -9.89
CA ARG A 16 13.31 -8.15 -9.94
C ARG A 16 13.02 -6.66 -9.75
N ASN A 17 11.81 -6.22 -10.08
CA ASN A 17 11.38 -4.83 -9.94
C ASN A 17 10.76 -4.52 -8.56
N HIS A 18 10.61 -5.52 -7.69
CA HIS A 18 10.01 -5.34 -6.37
C HIS A 18 10.88 -6.00 -5.30
N GLN A 19 11.54 -5.19 -4.46
CA GLN A 19 12.22 -5.72 -3.29
C GLN A 19 11.18 -6.18 -2.25
N ALA A 20 11.11 -7.48 -2.03
CA ALA A 20 10.38 -8.04 -0.91
C ALA A 20 10.99 -7.57 0.42
N ILE A 21 10.14 -7.20 1.36
CA ILE A 21 10.55 -6.70 2.68
C ILE A 21 10.38 -7.83 3.68
N TYR A 22 11.46 -8.54 3.99
CA TYR A 22 11.44 -9.70 4.90
C TYR A 22 11.42 -9.32 6.39
N ASN A 23 11.71 -8.06 6.74
CA ASN A 23 11.60 -7.60 8.13
C ASN A 23 10.15 -7.21 8.43
N PRO A 24 9.44 -7.90 9.35
CA PRO A 24 8.02 -7.65 9.63
C PRO A 24 7.75 -6.21 10.11
N TRP A 25 8.63 -5.65 10.94
CA TRP A 25 8.49 -4.28 11.44
C TRP A 25 8.63 -3.25 10.32
N ARG A 26 9.58 -3.47 9.41
CA ARG A 26 9.78 -2.60 8.24
C ARG A 26 8.61 -2.71 7.27
N PHE A 27 8.10 -3.92 7.05
CA PHE A 27 6.91 -4.12 6.24
C PHE A 27 5.71 -3.40 6.83
N TRP A 28 5.48 -3.54 8.14
CA TRP A 28 4.34 -2.93 8.83
C TRP A 28 4.32 -1.42 8.69
N ARG A 29 5.45 -0.74 8.96
CA ARG A 29 5.53 0.72 8.78
C ARG A 29 5.26 1.13 7.33
N THR A 30 5.85 0.41 6.38
CA THR A 30 5.67 0.69 4.94
C THR A 30 4.21 0.48 4.52
N TYR A 31 3.57 -0.57 5.03
CA TYR A 31 2.17 -0.87 4.78
C TYR A 31 1.25 0.22 5.31
N GLN A 32 1.50 0.74 6.51
CA GLN A 32 0.73 1.85 7.08
C GLN A 32 0.85 3.13 6.25
N VAL A 33 2.07 3.50 5.84
CA VAL A 33 2.29 4.67 4.97
C VAL A 33 1.54 4.53 3.66
N ARG A 34 1.70 3.39 2.96
CA ARG A 34 0.98 3.13 1.69
C ARG A 34 -0.53 3.11 1.86
N PHE A 35 -1.02 2.65 3.00
CA PHE A 35 -2.45 2.68 3.30
C PHE A 35 -2.95 4.12 3.43
N LEU A 36 -2.22 4.96 4.18
CA LEU A 36 -2.53 6.39 4.30
C LEU A 36 -2.44 7.11 2.94
N GLU A 37 -1.41 6.84 2.14
CA GLU A 37 -1.28 7.38 0.77
C GLU A 37 -2.48 7.01 -0.09
N ARG A 38 -2.95 5.76 -0.04
CA ARG A 38 -4.13 5.31 -0.78
C ARG A 38 -5.42 5.95 -0.28
N CYS A 39 -5.56 6.14 1.04
CA CYS A 39 -6.69 6.85 1.61
C CYS A 39 -6.70 8.31 1.16
N TRP A 40 -5.54 8.97 1.23
CA TRP A 40 -5.35 10.35 0.78
C TRP A 40 -5.65 10.50 -0.72
N LEU A 41 -5.15 9.58 -1.56
CA LEU A 41 -5.46 9.56 -2.99
C LEU A 41 -6.91 9.17 -3.28
N ARG A 42 -7.59 8.40 -2.41
CA ARG A 42 -9.02 8.10 -2.54
C ARG A 42 -9.90 9.28 -2.12
N GLU A 43 -9.45 10.06 -1.15
CA GLU A 43 -10.06 11.33 -0.77
C GLU A 43 -9.91 12.34 -1.93
N TYR A 44 -8.83 12.22 -2.70
CA TYR A 44 -8.73 12.79 -4.04
C TYR A 44 -9.56 11.99 -5.07
N ARG A 45 -10.88 11.96 -4.91
CA ARG A 45 -11.77 11.81 -6.08
C ARG A 45 -11.88 13.19 -6.72
N PRO A 46 -11.35 13.43 -7.93
CA PRO A 46 -11.90 14.50 -8.75
C PRO A 46 -13.34 14.10 -9.10
N GLU A 47 -14.30 14.39 -8.22
CA GLU A 47 -15.69 14.38 -8.62
C GLU A 47 -15.86 15.48 -9.68
N GLU A 48 -16.14 15.04 -10.89
CA GLU A 48 -17.17 15.66 -11.73
C GLU A 48 -16.92 17.09 -12.26
N HIS A 49 -15.67 17.57 -12.29
CA HIS A 49 -15.33 18.83 -12.97
C HIS A 49 -15.03 18.68 -14.48
N TYR A 50 -15.77 17.79 -15.16
CA TYR A 50 -15.96 17.84 -16.62
C TYR A 50 -17.41 17.49 -16.95
N LYS A 51 -18.35 18.26 -16.40
CA LYS A 51 -19.46 18.69 -17.24
C LYS A 51 -18.99 19.95 -17.96
N SER A 52 -18.46 19.80 -19.17
CA SER A 52 -18.47 20.85 -20.17
C SER A 52 -18.52 20.27 -21.57
#